data_AF-K1UFJ4-F1
#
_entry.id   AF-K1UFJ4-F1
#
_cell.length_a   1.000
_cell.length_b   1.000
_cell.length_c   1.000
_cell.angle_alpha   90.00
_cell.angle_beta   90.00
_cell.angle_gamma   90.00
#
_symmetry.space_group_name_H-M   'P 1'
#
loop_
_entity.id
_entity.type
_entity.pdbx_description
1 polymer ?
#
loop_
_entity_poly.entity_id
_entity_poly.type
_entity_poly.pdbx_seq_one_letter_code
_entity_poly.pdbx_strand_id
1 'polypeptide(L)'
;AKDDPTLAVTDAQFREVLEFIKRTRKEGRIDLSYACEGFLGGYEGEVRDDFYQCAAGVSAASIRVDGAISGCTSIRANFHQGNIYRDSFWDVWQNRFDKFRDREWARKGECADCKMWRFCLGGGMHLHDDQEHLMYCHYKRLQ
;
A
#
# COMPACT_ATOMS: atom_id res chain seq x y z
N ALA A 1 16.57 10.33 -10.76
CA ALA A 1 15.17 9.87 -10.75
C ALA A 1 14.42 10.40 -9.52
N LYS A 2 14.83 10.08 -8.27
CA LYS A 2 14.13 10.56 -7.06
C LYS A 2 13.94 12.09 -6.99
N ASP A 3 14.97 12.84 -7.39
CA ASP A 3 14.96 14.30 -7.33
C ASP A 3 14.49 14.95 -8.64
N ASP A 4 13.94 14.17 -9.57
CA ASP A 4 13.42 14.67 -10.85
C ASP A 4 11.90 14.91 -10.73
N PRO A 5 11.45 16.16 -10.61
CA PRO A 5 10.04 16.47 -10.42
C PRO A 5 9.18 16.11 -11.63
N THR A 6 9.78 15.91 -12.82
CA THR A 6 9.04 15.54 -14.04
C THR A 6 8.56 14.09 -14.02
N LEU A 7 9.14 13.27 -13.13
CA LEU A 7 8.77 11.86 -12.94
C LEU A 7 7.76 11.65 -11.80
N ALA A 8 7.35 12.72 -11.11
CA ALA A 8 6.40 12.68 -10.03
C ALA A 8 5.04 13.28 -10.45
N VAL A 9 3.97 12.55 -10.17
CA VAL A 9 2.60 13.06 -10.35
C VAL A 9 2.32 14.08 -9.26
N THR A 10 1.95 15.30 -9.63
CA THR A 10 1.50 16.34 -8.67
C THR A 10 0.16 15.98 -8.02
N ASP A 11 -0.22 16.66 -6.94
CA ASP A 11 -1.51 16.40 -6.27
C ASP A 11 -2.72 16.75 -7.16
N ALA A 12 -2.60 17.81 -7.97
CA ALA A 12 -3.63 18.17 -8.95
C ALA A 12 -3.80 17.08 -10.03
N GLN A 13 -2.69 16.58 -10.58
CA GLN A 13 -2.72 15.49 -11.57
C GLN A 13 -3.21 14.18 -10.94
N PHE A 14 -2.87 13.91 -9.68
CA PHE A 14 -3.36 12.74 -8.97
C PHE A 14 -4.89 12.78 -8.85
N ARG A 15 -5.45 13.94 -8.45
CA ARG A 15 -6.90 14.15 -8.43
C ARG A 15 -7.53 14.02 -9.81
N GLU A 16 -6.89 14.55 -10.85
CA GLU A 16 -7.36 14.43 -12.24
C GLU A 16 -7.48 12.97 -12.69
N VAL A 17 -6.51 12.11 -12.32
CA VAL A 17 -6.59 10.66 -12.59
C VAL A 17 -7.80 10.04 -11.90
N LEU A 18 -8.07 10.38 -10.63
CA LEU A 18 -9.23 9.86 -9.91
C LEU A 18 -10.56 10.32 -10.52
N GLU A 19 -10.66 11.58 -10.93
CA GLU A 19 -11.84 12.11 -11.64
C GLU A 19 -12.05 11.47 -13.01
N PHE A 20 -10.95 11.20 -13.74
CA PHE A 20 -11.00 10.46 -14.98
C PHE A 20 -11.57 9.05 -14.78
N ILE A 21 -11.08 8.32 -13.77
CA ILE A 21 -11.58 6.98 -13.44
C ILE A 21 -13.07 7.04 -13.10
N LYS A 22 -13.46 7.94 -12.18
CA LYS A 22 -14.85 8.12 -11.77
C LYS A 22 -15.79 8.41 -12.95
N ARG A 23 -15.39 9.31 -13.87
CA ARG A 23 -16.18 9.61 -15.07
C ARG A 23 -16.28 8.40 -15.99
N THR A 24 -15.16 7.72 -16.25
CA THR A 24 -15.10 6.54 -17.12
C THR A 24 -16.01 5.42 -16.62
N ARG A 25 -16.00 5.15 -15.31
CA ARG A 25 -16.87 4.16 -14.66
C ARG A 25 -18.35 4.50 -14.84
N LYS A 26 -18.73 5.78 -14.72
CA LYS A 26 -20.12 6.24 -14.92
C LYS A 26 -20.63 6.03 -16.34
N GLU A 27 -19.75 6.00 -17.35
CA GLU A 27 -20.15 5.71 -18.72
C GLU A 27 -20.58 4.25 -18.89
N GLY A 28 -20.17 3.34 -18.00
CA GLY A 28 -20.53 1.92 -18.06
C GLY A 28 -19.92 1.15 -19.24
N ARG A 29 -18.92 1.73 -19.92
CA ARG A 29 -18.30 1.16 -21.12
C ARG A 29 -17.00 0.43 -20.83
N ILE A 30 -16.28 0.87 -19.80
CA ILE A 30 -15.00 0.32 -19.36
C ILE A 30 -15.08 0.17 -17.85
N ASP A 31 -14.84 -1.04 -17.36
CA ASP A 31 -14.65 -1.28 -15.93
C ASP A 31 -13.23 -0.88 -15.53
N LEU A 32 -13.06 0.43 -15.36
CA LEU A 32 -11.80 1.00 -14.92
C LEU A 32 -11.79 1.05 -13.39
N SER A 33 -10.71 0.57 -12.79
CA SER A 33 -10.50 0.63 -11.33
C SER A 33 -9.14 1.24 -11.01
N TYR A 34 -9.11 2.06 -9.96
CA TYR A 34 -7.87 2.45 -9.32
C TYR A 34 -7.23 1.22 -8.67
N ALA A 35 -5.89 1.22 -8.60
CA ALA A 35 -5.13 0.12 -8.04
C ALA A 35 -5.40 -0.05 -6.53
N CYS A 36 -4.82 -1.10 -5.94
CA CYS A 36 -4.89 -1.38 -4.50
C CYS A 36 -4.15 -0.36 -3.61
N GLU A 37 -3.64 0.72 -4.21
CA GLU A 37 -2.84 1.75 -3.55
C GLU A 37 -3.69 2.66 -2.67
N GLY A 38 -3.18 2.94 -1.46
CA GLY A 38 -3.60 4.03 -0.58
C GLY A 38 -5.08 4.15 -0.19
N PHE A 39 -5.35 4.70 0.99
CA PHE A 39 -6.71 5.14 1.33
C PHE A 39 -7.03 6.49 0.66
N LEU A 40 -8.18 6.58 -0.01
CA LEU A 40 -8.56 7.71 -0.86
C LEU A 40 -9.70 8.58 -0.30
N GLY A 41 -10.16 8.30 0.93
CA GLY A 41 -11.21 9.08 1.57
C GLY A 41 -12.52 9.05 0.78
N GLY A 42 -13.02 10.23 0.37
CA GLY A 42 -14.30 10.34 -0.34
C GLY A 42 -14.32 9.72 -1.75
N TYR A 43 -13.18 9.28 -2.28
CA TYR A 43 -13.12 8.56 -3.55
C TYR A 43 -13.26 7.03 -3.40
N GLU A 44 -13.20 6.47 -2.18
CA GLU A 44 -13.51 5.06 -1.96
C GLU A 44 -14.94 4.74 -2.47
N GLY A 45 -15.11 3.66 -3.22
CA GLY A 45 -16.37 3.31 -3.88
C GLY A 45 -16.64 4.05 -5.20
N GLU A 46 -16.00 5.21 -5.43
CA GLU A 46 -16.19 5.97 -6.67
C GLU A 46 -15.20 5.54 -7.76
N VAL A 47 -13.96 5.23 -7.38
CA VAL A 47 -12.87 4.90 -8.31
C VAL A 47 -12.43 3.44 -8.27
N ARG A 48 -12.96 2.67 -7.32
CA ARG A 48 -12.78 1.22 -7.16
C ARG A 48 -13.93 0.67 -6.33
N ASP A 49 -14.20 -0.62 -6.46
CA ASP A 49 -15.34 -1.26 -5.80
C ASP A 49 -15.11 -1.50 -4.30
N ASP A 50 -13.89 -1.90 -3.95
CA ASP A 50 -13.52 -2.23 -2.58
C ASP A 50 -12.83 -1.06 -1.87
N PHE A 51 -13.02 -1.01 -0.55
CA PHE A 51 -12.23 -0.11 0.29
C PHE A 51 -10.76 -0.51 0.28
N TYR A 52 -9.89 0.48 0.50
CA TYR A 52 -8.47 0.25 0.69
C TYR A 52 -8.18 -0.86 1.70
N GLN A 53 -7.39 -1.86 1.28
CA GLN A 53 -6.78 -2.85 2.16
C GLN A 53 -5.44 -3.30 1.58
N CYS A 54 -4.39 -3.30 2.40
CA CYS A 54 -3.13 -3.95 2.04
C CYS A 54 -3.21 -5.45 2.34
N ALA A 55 -3.24 -6.28 1.30
CA ALA A 55 -3.27 -7.75 1.46
C ALA A 55 -1.92 -8.34 1.91
N ALA A 56 -0.83 -7.57 1.82
CA ALA A 56 0.52 -8.04 2.04
C ALA A 56 0.70 -8.57 3.46
N GLY A 57 1.07 -9.85 3.59
CA GLY A 57 1.28 -10.54 4.85
C GLY A 57 0.01 -10.87 5.66
N VAL A 58 -1.17 -10.53 5.12
CA VAL A 58 -2.48 -10.79 5.75
C VAL A 58 -3.18 -11.95 5.04
N SER A 59 -3.47 -11.78 3.75
CA SER A 59 -4.07 -12.81 2.88
C SER A 59 -3.15 -13.22 1.73
N ALA A 60 -2.07 -12.46 1.50
CA ALA A 60 -1.09 -12.73 0.46
C ALA A 60 0.33 -12.80 1.04
N ALA A 61 1.13 -13.70 0.49
CA ALA A 61 2.58 -13.74 0.66
C ALA A 61 3.23 -13.96 -0.70
N SER A 62 4.50 -13.60 -0.82
CA SER A 62 5.27 -13.70 -2.05
C SER A 62 6.66 -14.24 -1.78
N ILE A 63 7.20 -14.96 -2.76
CA ILE A 63 8.58 -15.43 -2.79
C ILE A 63 9.30 -14.63 -3.87
N ARG A 64 10.41 -13.98 -3.52
CA ARG A 64 11.24 -13.23 -4.47
C ARG A 64 12.22 -14.16 -5.19
N VAL A 65 12.88 -13.64 -6.22
CA VAL A 65 13.82 -14.41 -7.06
C VAL A 65 14.97 -15.04 -6.26
N ASP A 66 15.37 -14.44 -5.15
CA ASP A 66 16.41 -14.93 -4.23
C ASP A 66 15.87 -15.91 -3.17
N GLY A 67 14.59 -16.27 -3.25
CA GLY A 67 13.90 -17.13 -2.27
C GLY A 67 13.39 -16.38 -1.04
N ALA A 68 13.58 -15.07 -0.92
CA ALA A 68 13.12 -14.31 0.23
C ALA A 68 11.58 -14.32 0.32
N ILE A 69 11.06 -14.63 1.51
CA ILE A 69 9.64 -14.66 1.82
C ILE A 69 9.22 -13.25 2.27
N SER A 70 8.20 -12.66 1.64
CA SER A 70 7.70 -11.31 1.94
C SER A 70 6.18 -11.22 1.78
N GLY A 71 5.57 -10.10 2.15
CA GLY A 71 4.12 -9.91 1.99
C GLY A 71 3.67 -9.57 0.57
N CYS A 72 4.53 -8.92 -0.21
CA CYS A 72 4.32 -8.58 -1.61
C CYS A 72 5.69 -8.36 -2.28
N THR A 73 5.78 -8.53 -3.60
CA THR A 73 7.02 -8.39 -4.37
C THR A 73 7.52 -6.96 -4.48
N SER A 74 6.66 -5.95 -4.29
CA SER A 74 7.03 -4.53 -4.36
C SER A 74 7.61 -3.95 -3.07
N ILE A 75 7.63 -4.72 -1.99
CA ILE A 75 8.05 -4.26 -0.66
C ILE A 75 9.58 -4.18 -0.59
N ARG A 76 10.11 -3.26 0.24
CA ARG A 76 11.56 -3.18 0.50
C ARG A 76 12.13 -4.51 1.00
N ALA A 77 13.41 -4.77 0.72
CA ALA A 77 14.05 -6.05 0.99
C ALA A 77 14.24 -6.34 2.49
N ASN A 78 14.41 -5.31 3.31
CA ASN A 78 14.55 -5.42 4.77
C ASN A 78 13.28 -5.90 5.49
N PHE A 79 12.12 -5.97 4.83
CA PHE A 79 10.88 -6.51 5.39
C PHE A 79 10.64 -8.00 5.07
N HIS A 80 11.63 -8.75 4.59
CA HIS A 80 11.48 -10.19 4.40
C HIS A 80 11.39 -10.93 5.75
N GLN A 81 10.68 -12.05 5.78
CA GLN A 81 10.38 -12.83 7.00
C GLN A 81 11.13 -14.17 7.07
N GLY A 82 11.85 -14.52 6.00
CA GLY A 82 12.59 -15.77 5.89
C GLY A 82 13.06 -15.99 4.46
N ASN A 83 13.58 -17.17 4.19
CA ASN A 83 13.94 -17.59 2.84
C ASN A 83 13.61 -19.08 2.65
N ILE A 84 12.94 -19.43 1.54
CA ILE A 84 12.46 -20.81 1.30
C ILE A 84 13.59 -21.85 1.20
N TYR A 85 14.84 -21.44 0.97
CA TYR A 85 15.98 -22.35 0.92
C TYR A 85 16.49 -22.76 2.32
N ARG A 86 16.05 -22.08 3.38
CA ARG A 86 16.49 -22.33 4.76
C ARG A 86 15.34 -22.46 5.77
N ASP A 87 14.17 -21.91 5.44
CA ASP A 87 13.00 -21.83 6.31
C ASP A 87 11.79 -22.55 5.69
N SER A 88 10.99 -23.23 6.52
CA SER A 88 9.66 -23.73 6.12
C SER A 88 8.73 -22.56 5.83
N PHE A 89 8.21 -22.49 4.60
CA PHE A 89 7.29 -21.41 4.21
C PHE A 89 6.07 -21.32 5.12
N TRP A 90 5.49 -22.47 5.49
CA TRP A 90 4.31 -22.53 6.34
C TRP A 90 4.59 -22.00 7.75
N ASP A 91 5.75 -22.35 8.33
CA ASP A 91 6.11 -21.88 9.67
C ASP A 91 6.37 -20.38 9.68
N VAL A 92 7.01 -19.85 8.63
CA VAL A 92 7.20 -18.41 8.44
C VAL A 92 5.85 -17.71 8.29
N TRP A 93 4.95 -18.24 7.46
CA TRP A 93 3.61 -17.69 7.27
C TRP A 93 2.82 -17.63 8.57
N GLN A 94 2.85 -18.69 9.37
CA GLN A 94 2.08 -18.73 10.61
C GLN A 94 2.65 -17.79 11.67
N ASN A 95 3.98 -17.71 11.80
CA ASN A 95 4.61 -17.18 13.02
C ASN A 95 5.52 -15.95 12.84
N ARG A 96 5.73 -15.44 11.62
CA ARG A 96 6.70 -14.36 11.38
C ARG A 96 6.14 -13.14 10.66
N PHE A 97 4.84 -13.11 10.34
CA PHE A 97 4.23 -11.98 9.62
C PHE A 97 3.67 -10.88 10.54
N ASP A 98 4.05 -10.84 11.82
CA ASP A 98 3.47 -9.93 12.83
C ASP A 98 3.49 -8.47 12.39
N LYS A 99 4.61 -7.98 11.84
CA LYS A 99 4.74 -6.60 11.38
C LYS A 99 3.80 -6.23 10.21
N PHE A 100 3.30 -7.23 9.48
CA PHE A 100 2.31 -7.02 8.43
C PHE A 100 0.88 -7.03 8.98
N ARG A 101 0.63 -7.82 10.03
CA ARG A 101 -0.70 -8.07 10.60
C ARG A 101 -1.05 -7.11 11.72
N ASP A 102 -0.07 -6.75 12.54
CA ASP A 102 -0.13 -5.66 13.50
C ASP A 102 0.60 -4.45 12.94
N ARG A 103 -0.16 -3.39 12.68
CA ARG A 103 0.29 -2.18 12.02
C ARG A 103 0.61 -1.06 13.02
N GLU A 104 0.51 -1.26 14.33
CA GLU A 104 0.73 -0.19 15.31
C GLU A 104 2.14 0.42 15.24
N TRP A 105 3.16 -0.34 14.81
CA TRP A 105 4.51 0.20 14.59
C TRP A 105 4.55 1.33 13.55
N ALA A 106 3.61 1.35 12.60
CA ALA A 106 3.49 2.39 11.58
C ALA A 106 2.75 3.64 12.09
N ARG A 107 2.20 3.59 13.31
CA ARG A 107 1.46 4.69 13.95
C ARG A 107 2.40 5.74 14.56
N LYS A 108 3.20 6.36 13.71
CA LYS A 108 4.22 7.35 14.07
C LYS A 108 4.26 8.50 13.08
N GLY A 109 4.97 9.57 13.42
CA GLY A 109 5.04 10.77 12.59
C GLY A 109 3.64 11.32 12.29
N GLU A 110 3.34 11.56 11.02
CA GLU A 110 2.02 12.07 10.62
C GLU A 110 0.84 11.13 10.90
N CYS A 111 1.09 9.85 11.14
CA CYS A 111 0.06 8.87 11.45
C CYS A 111 -0.31 8.82 12.94
N ALA A 112 0.51 9.39 13.85
CA ALA A 112 0.34 9.25 15.29
C ALA A 112 -1.05 9.69 15.78
N ASP A 113 -1.47 10.89 15.36
CA ASP A 113 -2.74 11.51 15.72
C ASP A 113 -3.75 11.56 14.54
N CYS A 114 -3.52 10.75 13.50
CA CYS A 114 -4.32 10.80 12.29
C CYS A 114 -5.72 10.21 12.51
N LYS A 115 -6.77 11.02 12.32
CA LYS A 115 -8.18 10.59 12.42
C LYS A 115 -8.57 9.50 11.42
N MET A 116 -7.82 9.38 10.32
CA MET A 116 -8.05 8.35 9.30
C MET A 116 -7.27 7.06 9.55
N TRP A 117 -6.47 6.97 10.61
CA TRP A 117 -5.62 5.80 10.93
C TRP A 117 -6.38 4.48 10.80
N ARG A 118 -7.58 4.39 11.38
CA ARG A 118 -8.41 3.18 11.40
C ARG A 118 -8.75 2.62 10.01
N PHE A 119 -8.66 3.43 8.96
CA PHE A 119 -9.00 3.03 7.59
C PHE A 119 -7.78 2.59 6.78
N CYS A 120 -6.60 3.18 7.05
CA CYS A 120 -5.41 2.93 6.24
C CYS A 120 -4.30 2.16 6.97
N LEU A 121 -4.29 2.18 8.31
CA LEU A 121 -3.28 1.55 9.16
C LEU A 121 -1.85 1.85 8.70
N GLY A 122 -1.58 3.11 8.36
CA GLY A 122 -0.29 3.58 7.87
C GLY A 122 -0.04 3.39 6.38
N GLY A 123 -1.04 3.01 5.58
CA GLY A 123 -0.92 2.86 4.13
C GLY A 123 -0.27 1.55 3.71
N GLY A 124 0.13 1.48 2.43
CA GLY A 124 0.62 0.25 1.81
C GLY A 124 2.00 -0.11 2.33
N MET A 125 2.27 -1.40 2.56
CA MET A 125 3.56 -1.82 3.12
C MET A 125 4.78 -1.39 2.31
N HIS A 126 4.65 -1.31 0.98
CA HIS A 126 5.74 -0.89 0.11
C HIS A 126 5.98 0.64 0.13
N LEU A 127 5.10 1.42 0.78
CA LEU A 127 5.23 2.87 0.95
C LEU A 127 6.09 3.25 2.16
N HIS A 128 6.57 2.28 2.94
CA HIS A 128 7.51 2.52 4.01
C HIS A 128 8.95 2.42 3.51
N ASP A 129 9.78 3.39 3.89
CA ASP A 129 11.21 3.37 3.58
C ASP A 129 11.99 2.38 4.46
N ASP A 130 13.31 2.34 4.27
CA ASP A 130 14.18 1.42 5.01
C ASP A 130 14.26 1.77 6.51
N GLN A 131 13.88 2.99 6.88
CA GLN A 131 13.76 3.50 8.25
C GLN A 131 12.33 3.43 8.77
N GLU A 132 11.44 2.73 8.06
CA GLU A 132 10.05 2.50 8.40
C GLU A 132 9.17 3.77 8.42
N HIS A 133 9.61 4.87 7.83
CA HIS A 133 8.79 6.06 7.67
C HIS A 133 7.88 5.93 6.45
N LEU A 134 6.64 6.41 6.59
CA LEU A 134 5.73 6.50 5.45
C LEU A 134 6.26 7.56 4.47
N MET A 135 6.55 7.15 3.23
CA MET A 135 7.11 8.04 2.22
C MET A 135 6.13 9.14 1.78
N TYR A 136 4.83 8.81 1.66
CA TYR A 136 3.76 9.78 1.42
C TYR A 136 2.38 9.21 1.75
N CYS A 137 1.44 10.08 2.08
CA CYS A 137 0.05 9.72 2.39
C CYS A 137 -0.90 10.11 1.26
N HIS A 138 -1.53 9.12 0.63
CA HIS A 138 -2.52 9.32 -0.44
C HIS A 138 -3.68 10.22 -0.01
N TYR A 139 -4.19 10.04 1.22
CA TYR A 139 -5.30 10.86 1.72
C TYR A 139 -4.91 12.34 1.85
N LYS A 140 -3.70 12.64 2.33
CA LYS A 140 -3.22 14.03 2.44
C LYS A 140 -3.03 14.70 1.09
N ARG A 141 -2.61 13.96 0.06
CA ARG A 141 -2.52 14.45 -1.32
C ARG A 141 -3.88 14.85 -1.92
N LEU A 142 -4.97 14.43 -1.27
CA LEU A 142 -6.34 14.74 -1.66
C LEU A 142 -6.99 15.80 -0.75
N GLN A 143 -6.27 16.35 0.22
CA GLN A 143 -6.74 17.47 1.06
C GLN A 143 -6.53 18.83 0.38
#